data_AF-A0A401H1C3-F1
#
_entry.id   AF-A0A401H1C3-F1
#
_cell.length_a   1.000
_cell.length_b   1.000
_cell.length_c   1.000
_cell.angle_alpha   90.00
_cell.angle_beta   90.00
_cell.angle_gamma   90.00
#
_symmetry.space_group_name_H-M   'P 1'
#
loop_
_entity.id
_entity.type
_entity.pdbx_description
1 polymer ?
#
loop_
_entity_poly.entity_id
_entity_poly.type
_entity_poly.pdbx_seq_one_letter_code
_entity_poly.pdbx_strand_id
1 'polypeptide(L)'
;MDVDRINISRLSSDEQQKRMKEGLCFLCRKKGHMANDRQFHFQSGSFTRARTVQPGLDTNTITWIKKMREDLAQKKEIPKEETREEQIAYVRNVFNDMTDEERTQLGF
;
A
#
# COMPACT_ATOMS: atom_id res chain seq x y z
N MET A 1 -20.95 13.33 -32.27
CA MET A 1 -20.27 14.59 -31.91
C MET A 1 -18.78 14.29 -31.93
N ASP A 2 -18.09 14.73 -32.97
CA ASP A 2 -16.65 14.58 -33.14
C ASP A 2 -15.94 15.26 -31.98
N VAL A 3 -15.41 14.45 -31.06
CA VAL A 3 -14.44 14.95 -30.09
C VAL A 3 -13.12 14.91 -30.82
N ASP A 4 -12.62 16.07 -31.26
CA ASP A 4 -11.26 16.27 -31.76
C ASP A 4 -10.27 15.74 -30.71
N ARG A 5 -10.00 14.44 -30.75
CA ARG A 5 -9.06 13.77 -29.87
C ARG A 5 -7.68 14.23 -30.31
N ILE A 6 -7.18 15.25 -29.63
CA ILE A 6 -5.81 15.71 -29.84
C ILE A 6 -4.89 14.57 -29.44
N ASN A 7 -4.09 14.10 -30.40
CA ASN A 7 -3.02 13.18 -30.10
C ASN A 7 -1.98 13.94 -29.29
N ILE A 8 -1.89 13.64 -27.99
CA ILE A 8 -0.99 14.31 -27.03
C ILE A 8 0.47 14.25 -27.52
N SER A 9 0.82 13.21 -28.30
CA SER A 9 2.14 13.07 -28.92
C SER A 9 2.49 14.13 -29.97
N ARG A 10 1.53 14.95 -30.41
CA ARG A 10 1.75 16.08 -31.33
C ARG A 10 1.93 17.44 -30.64
N LEU A 11 1.81 17.50 -29.32
CA LEU A 11 2.05 18.74 -28.58
C LEU A 11 3.53 18.86 -28.25
N SER A 12 4.12 20.02 -28.54
CA SER A 12 5.47 20.35 -28.09
C SER A 12 5.55 20.38 -26.56
N SER A 13 6.74 20.20 -26.00
CA SER A 13 6.96 20.23 -24.55
C SER A 13 6.43 21.53 -23.92
N ASP A 14 6.66 22.67 -24.59
CA ASP A 14 6.19 23.98 -24.13
C ASP A 14 4.67 24.08 -24.10
N GLU A 15 3.98 23.55 -25.10
CA GLU A 15 2.51 23.52 -25.13
C GLU A 15 1.95 22.58 -24.07
N GLN A 16 2.63 21.46 -23.80
CA GLN A 16 2.23 20.57 -22.72
C GLN A 16 2.37 21.26 -21.36
N GLN A 17 3.51 21.91 -21.12
CA GLN A 17 3.79 22.61 -19.87
C GLN A 17 2.85 23.81 -19.67
N LYS A 18 2.54 24.56 -20.74
CA LYS A 18 1.55 25.64 -20.70
C LYS A 18 0.16 25.11 -20.32
N ARG A 19 -0.27 23.99 -20.90
CA ARG A 19 -1.56 23.37 -20.57
C ARG A 19 -1.61 22.81 -19.15
N MET A 20 -0.51 22.24 -18.65
CA MET A 20 -0.40 21.84 -17.24
C MET A 20 -0.56 23.06 -16.32
N LYS A 21 0.14 24.16 -16.61
CA LYS A 21 0.03 25.41 -15.83
C LYS A 21 -1.38 26.00 -15.87
N GLU A 22 -2.05 25.91 -17.01
CA GLU A 22 -3.43 26.41 -17.18
C GLU A 22 -4.51 25.43 -16.67
N GLY A 23 -4.12 24.22 -16.24
CA GLY A 23 -5.01 23.19 -15.72
C GLY A 23 -5.98 22.64 -16.77
N LEU A 24 -5.59 22.63 -18.04
CA LEU A 24 -6.43 22.22 -19.16
C LEU A 24 -6.32 20.71 -19.43
N CYS A 25 -7.47 20.06 -19.59
CA CYS A 25 -7.52 18.67 -20.02
C CYS A 25 -6.88 18.49 -21.39
N PHE A 26 -5.94 17.54 -21.50
CA PHE A 26 -5.24 17.26 -22.76
C PHE A 26 -6.13 16.69 -23.87
N LEU A 27 -7.27 16.09 -23.51
CA LEU A 27 -8.22 15.52 -24.47
C LEU A 27 -9.26 16.54 -24.95
N CYS A 28 -9.81 17.36 -24.05
CA CYS A 28 -10.95 18.23 -24.36
C CYS A 28 -10.74 19.74 -24.10
N ARG A 29 -9.55 20.14 -23.64
CA ARG A 29 -9.16 21.54 -23.31
C ARG A 29 -10.07 22.25 -22.30
N LYS A 30 -10.86 21.52 -21.51
CA LYS A 30 -11.63 22.12 -20.41
C LYS A 30 -10.77 22.17 -19.14
N LYS A 31 -10.97 23.21 -18.33
CA LYS A 31 -10.35 23.31 -17.00
C LYS A 31 -11.07 22.42 -16.00
N GLY A 32 -10.38 22.02 -14.93
CA GLY A 32 -10.97 21.36 -13.77
C GLY A 32 -10.95 19.83 -13.79
N HIS A 33 -10.44 19.19 -14.85
CA HIS A 33 -10.19 17.76 -14.88
C HIS A 33 -9.02 17.42 -15.80
N MET A 34 -8.45 16.23 -15.61
CA MET A 34 -7.38 15.70 -16.46
C MET A 34 -7.93 14.69 -17.47
N ALA A 35 -7.17 14.43 -18.53
CA ALA A 35 -7.52 13.46 -19.57
C ALA A 35 -7.84 12.04 -19.04
N ASN A 36 -7.21 11.66 -17.94
CA ASN A 36 -7.40 10.35 -17.30
C ASN A 36 -8.54 10.33 -16.26
N ASP A 37 -9.23 11.45 -16.07
CA ASP A 37 -10.31 11.54 -15.11
C ASP A 37 -11.54 10.79 -15.62
N ARG A 38 -11.85 9.67 -14.98
CA ARG A 38 -12.91 8.75 -15.39
C ARG A 38 -14.31 9.33 -15.20
N GLN A 39 -14.46 10.35 -14.36
CA GLN A 39 -15.74 11.05 -14.20
C GLN A 39 -16.09 11.88 -15.44
N PHE A 40 -15.07 12.41 -16.13
CA PHE A 40 -15.24 13.28 -17.30
C PHE A 40 -15.00 12.55 -18.62
N HIS A 41 -14.17 11.50 -18.59
CA HIS A 41 -13.85 10.66 -19.74
C HIS A 41 -14.13 9.20 -19.39
N PHE A 42 -15.39 8.80 -19.58
CA PHE A 42 -15.80 7.41 -19.43
C PHE A 42 -15.04 6.56 -20.45
N GLN A 43 -14.03 5.83 -19.99
CA GLN A 43 -13.34 4.86 -20.81
C GLN A 43 -14.23 3.62 -20.88
N SER A 44 -14.90 3.42 -22.02
CA SER A 44 -15.64 2.20 -22.35
C SER A 44 -14.69 1.01 -22.63
N GLY A 45 -13.60 0.92 -21.87
CA GLY A 45 -12.72 -0.24 -21.83
C GLY A 45 -13.26 -1.17 -20.78
N SER A 46 -13.96 -2.21 -21.21
CA SER A 46 -14.20 -3.38 -20.37
C SER A 46 -12.88 -3.77 -19.72
N PHE A 47 -12.77 -3.60 -18.40
CA PHE A 47 -11.75 -4.29 -17.63
C PHE A 47 -12.16 -5.77 -17.57
N THR A 48 -12.09 -6.48 -18.70
CA THR A 48 -11.67 -7.88 -18.68
C THR A 48 -10.16 -7.90 -18.47
N ARG A 49 -9.69 -7.26 -17.39
CA ARG A 49 -8.42 -7.67 -16.79
C ARG A 49 -8.75 -9.00 -16.11
N ALA A 50 -8.86 -10.04 -16.94
CA ALA A 50 -8.57 -11.38 -16.49
C ALA A 50 -7.29 -11.21 -15.67
N ARG A 51 -7.36 -11.49 -14.36
CA ARG A 51 -6.15 -11.79 -13.62
C ARG A 51 -5.59 -12.98 -14.39
N THR A 52 -4.67 -12.70 -15.32
CA THR A 52 -3.68 -13.68 -15.72
C THR A 52 -2.93 -13.96 -14.43
N VAL A 53 -3.45 -14.96 -13.69
CA VAL A 53 -2.60 -15.79 -12.84
C VAL A 53 -1.45 -16.15 -13.75
N GLN A 54 -0.26 -15.70 -13.39
CA GLN A 54 0.97 -15.94 -14.15
C GLN A 54 0.95 -17.42 -14.59
N PRO A 55 1.00 -17.73 -15.90
CA PRO A 55 1.07 -19.11 -16.36
C PRO A 55 2.42 -19.64 -15.89
N GLY A 56 2.42 -20.38 -14.78
CA GLY A 56 3.63 -20.84 -14.11
C GLY A 56 3.55 -20.89 -12.59
N LEU A 57 2.55 -20.27 -11.95
CA LEU A 57 2.36 -20.45 -10.51
C LEU A 57 1.47 -21.67 -10.27
N ASP A 58 2.09 -22.80 -9.96
CA ASP A 58 1.38 -24.04 -9.71
C ASP A 58 0.38 -23.88 -8.54
N THR A 59 -0.68 -24.69 -8.57
CA THR A 59 -1.75 -24.65 -7.57
C THR A 59 -1.23 -24.82 -6.14
N ASN A 60 -0.13 -25.54 -5.94
CA ASN A 60 0.47 -25.74 -4.62
C ASN A 60 1.16 -24.46 -4.15
N THR A 61 1.87 -23.74 -5.02
CA THR A 61 2.47 -22.44 -4.69
C THR A 61 1.41 -21.40 -4.33
N ILE A 62 0.28 -21.35 -5.06
CA ILE A 62 -0.83 -20.46 -4.71
C ILE A 62 -1.40 -20.80 -3.33
N THR A 63 -1.57 -22.10 -3.04
CA THR A 63 -2.08 -22.59 -1.76
C THR A 63 -1.11 -22.26 -0.63
N TRP A 64 0.19 -22.43 -0.84
CA TRP A 64 1.23 -22.08 0.13
C TRP A 64 1.26 -20.58 0.44
N ILE A 65 1.15 -19.71 -0.58
CA ILE A 65 1.10 -18.25 -0.38
C ILE A 65 -0.15 -17.84 0.42
N LYS A 66 -1.30 -18.46 0.17
CA LYS A 66 -2.52 -18.21 0.95
C LYS A 66 -2.34 -18.61 2.40
N LYS A 67 -1.82 -19.82 2.66
CA LYS A 67 -1.54 -20.30 4.01
C LYS A 67 -0.57 -19.37 4.75
N MET A 68 0.50 -18.94 4.10
CA MET A 68 1.45 -17.98 4.70
C MET A 68 0.79 -16.65 5.08
N ARG A 69 -0.16 -16.15 4.28
CA ARG A 69 -0.92 -14.93 4.62
C ARG A 69 -1.87 -15.13 5.79
N GLU A 70 -2.55 -16.27 5.84
CA GLU A 70 -3.43 -16.64 6.96
C GLU A 70 -2.63 -16.80 8.25
N ASP A 71 -1.50 -17.51 8.22
CA ASP A 71 -0.59 -17.68 9.35
C ASP A 71 -0.05 -16.32 9.84
N LEU A 72 0.29 -15.41 8.91
CA LEU A 72 0.70 -14.04 9.24
C LEU A 72 -0.45 -13.19 9.80
N ALA A 73 -1.69 -13.40 9.35
CA ALA A 73 -2.86 -12.71 9.88
C ALA A 73 -3.21 -13.21 11.28
N GLN A 74 -3.08 -14.52 11.53
CA GLN A 74 -3.23 -15.12 12.86
C GLN A 74 -2.10 -14.68 13.80
N LYS A 75 -0.85 -14.58 13.32
CA LYS A 75 0.25 -13.97 14.09
C LYS A 75 0.07 -12.47 14.34
N LYS A 76 -0.80 -11.80 13.57
CA LYS A 76 -1.21 -10.41 13.78
C LYS A 76 -2.43 -10.27 14.68
N GLU A 77 -2.95 -11.35 15.27
CA GLU A 77 -3.60 -11.25 16.58
C GLU A 77 -2.54 -10.86 17.61
N ILE A 78 -2.24 -9.55 17.59
CA ILE A 78 -1.80 -8.71 18.69
C ILE A 78 -0.60 -9.31 19.46
N PRO A 79 0.66 -8.90 19.19
CA PRO A 79 1.55 -8.74 20.32
C PRO A 79 0.80 -7.80 21.26
N LYS A 80 0.36 -8.29 22.42
CA LYS A 80 -0.21 -7.42 23.46
C LYS A 80 0.76 -6.28 23.55
N GLU A 81 0.30 -5.08 23.21
CA GLU A 81 1.05 -3.88 23.51
C GLU A 81 1.05 -3.84 25.03
N GLU A 82 2.06 -4.49 25.62
CA GLU A 82 2.23 -4.54 27.06
C GLU A 82 2.30 -3.08 27.47
N THR A 83 1.32 -2.69 28.26
CA THR A 83 1.27 -1.35 28.83
C THR A 83 2.58 -1.12 29.57
N ARG A 84 3.02 0.14 29.65
CA ARG A 84 4.24 0.49 30.38
C ARG A 84 4.21 -0.08 31.81
N GLU A 85 3.04 -0.16 32.39
CA GLU A 85 2.76 -0.71 33.70
C GLU A 85 2.98 -2.24 33.77
N GLU A 86 2.57 -2.99 32.74
CA GLU A 86 2.83 -4.43 32.63
C GLU A 86 4.33 -4.73 32.45
N GLN A 87 5.04 -3.93 31.66
CA GLN A 87 6.49 -4.07 31.52
C GLN A 87 7.22 -3.77 32.83
N ILE A 88 6.79 -2.73 33.57
CA ILE A 88 7.34 -2.42 34.90
C ILE A 88 7.03 -3.54 35.90
N ALA A 89 5.82 -4.12 35.87
CA ALA A 89 5.45 -5.22 36.74
C ALA A 89 6.26 -6.48 36.43
N TYR A 90 6.48 -6.81 35.16
CA TYR A 90 7.31 -7.92 34.73
C TYR A 90 8.75 -7.78 35.22
N VAL A 91 9.38 -6.62 34.98
CA VAL A 91 10.75 -6.35 35.43
C VAL A 91 10.86 -6.42 36.96
N ARG A 92 9.87 -5.91 37.69
CA ARG A 92 9.83 -6.01 39.16
C ARG A 92 9.71 -7.46 39.64
N ASN A 93 8.86 -8.26 39.03
CA ASN A 93 8.71 -9.66 39.40
C ASN A 93 10.01 -10.44 39.17
N VAL A 94 10.61 -10.29 37.99
CA VAL A 94 11.91 -10.90 37.68
C VAL A 94 12.96 -10.44 38.69
N PHE A 95 12.99 -9.16 39.04
CA PHE A 95 13.95 -8.65 40.02
C PHE A 95 13.71 -9.19 41.43
N ASN A 96 12.46 -9.40 41.84
CA ASN A 96 12.10 -9.96 43.14
C ASN A 96 12.43 -11.46 43.23
N ASP A 97 12.32 -12.18 42.12
CA ASP A 97 12.62 -13.62 42.04
C ASP A 97 14.12 -13.93 41.97
N MET A 98 14.97 -12.94 41.65
CA MET A 98 16.42 -13.09 41.70
C MET A 98 16.93 -13.23 43.14
N THR A 99 17.94 -14.08 43.31
CA THR A 99 18.68 -14.25 44.56
C THR A 99 19.69 -13.11 44.77
N ASP A 100 20.12 -12.89 46.02
CA ASP A 100 21.08 -11.81 46.33
C ASP A 100 22.44 -11.99 45.65
N GLU A 101 22.83 -13.23 45.37
CA GLU A 101 24.04 -13.55 44.61
C GLU A 101 23.92 -13.09 43.14
N GLU A 102 22.75 -13.30 42.52
CA GLU A 102 22.44 -12.86 41.15
C GLU A 102 22.34 -11.33 41.06
N ARG A 103 21.76 -10.68 42.08
CA ARG A 103 21.73 -9.21 42.15
C ARG A 103 23.12 -8.60 42.28
N THR A 104 23.98 -9.22 43.09
CA THR A 104 25.37 -8.77 43.30
C THR A 104 26.20 -8.90 42.02
N GLN A 105 25.99 -9.96 41.22
CA GLN A 105 26.67 -10.13 39.92
C GLN A 105 26.25 -9.09 38.87
N LEU A 106 25.02 -8.59 38.96
CA LEU A 106 24.52 -7.52 38.11
C LEU A 106 24.94 -6.11 38.59
N GLY A 107 25.59 -6.01 39.75
CA GLY A 107 26.11 -4.74 40.29
C GLY A 107 25.03 -3.82 40.86
N PHE A 108 23.90 -4.38 41.32
CA PHE A 108 22.85 -3.67 42.05
C PHE A 108 23.10 -3.67 43.56
#